data_AF-A0A4U8SIG1-F1
#
_entry.id   AF-A0A4U8SIG1-F1
#
_cell.length_a   1.000
_cell.length_b   1.000
_cell.length_c   1.000
_cell.angle_alpha   90.00
_cell.angle_beta   90.00
_cell.angle_gamma   90.00
#
_symmetry.space_group_name_H-M   'P 1'
#
loop_
_entity.id
_entity.type
_entity.pdbx_description
1 polymer ?
#
loop_
_entity_poly.entity_id
_entity_poly.type
_entity_poly.pdbx_seq_one_letter_code
_entity_poly.pdbx_strand_id
1 'polypeptide(L)' 'MQRFISLQTNINMTLLGDSVETIAQSDINTQAQNQITHQVGDTTITATSDCVIIKAGGVEVVIDSKGLVVKGGEVKSE' A
#
# COMPACT_ATOMS: atom_id res chain seq x y z
N MET A 1 18.73 23.86 14.58
CA MET A 1 18.16 24.37 13.32
C MET A 1 17.22 23.29 12.77
N GLN A 2 15.92 23.53 12.74
CA GLN A 2 14.95 22.52 12.30
C GLN A 2 14.84 22.63 10.78
N ARG A 3 15.21 21.57 10.06
CA ARG A 3 15.09 21.48 8.60
C ARG A 3 13.91 20.57 8.30
N PHE A 4 12.83 21.12 7.77
CA PHE A 4 11.67 20.36 7.33
C PHE A 4 11.19 20.86 5.97
N ILE A 5 10.55 19.97 5.21
CA ILE A 5 9.89 20.27 3.94
C ILE A 5 8.41 19.94 4.13
N SER A 6 7.52 20.81 3.66
CA SER A 6 6.07 20.58 3.65
C SER A 6 5.52 20.83 2.26
N LEU A 7 4.71 19.89 1.76
CA LEU A 7 4.02 19.96 0.48
C LEU A 7 2.53 19.75 0.76
N GLN A 8 1.68 20.70 0.37
CA GLN A 8 0.23 20.65 0.64
C GLN A 8 -0.55 20.99 -0.63
N THR A 9 -1.62 20.25 -0.89
CA THR A 9 -2.54 20.40 -2.03
C THR A 9 -3.97 20.15 -1.57
N ASN A 10 -4.94 20.74 -2.26
CA ASN A 10 -6.37 20.54 -1.98
C ASN A 10 -7.03 19.52 -2.92
N ILE A 11 -6.33 19.13 -4.00
CA ILE A 11 -6.90 18.27 -5.05
C ILE A 11 -6.03 17.03 -5.22
N ASN A 12 -4.83 17.18 -5.80
CA ASN A 12 -3.94 16.06 -6.07
C ASN A 12 -2.47 16.47 -5.93
N MET A 13 -1.64 15.49 -5.60
CA MET A 13 -0.18 15.53 -5.66
C MET A 13 0.28 14.29 -6.42
N THR A 14 1.17 14.48 -7.39
CA THR A 14 1.69 13.38 -8.22
C THR A 14 3.19 13.55 -8.37
N LEU A 15 3.94 12.49 -8.08
CA LEU A 15 5.39 12.43 -8.30
C LEU A 15 5.63 11.45 -9.46
N LEU A 16 6.30 11.91 -10.51
CA LEU A 16 6.61 11.14 -11.71
C LEU A 16 8.12 11.14 -11.96
N GLY A 17 8.67 9.99 -12.33
CA GLY A 17 10.07 9.82 -12.68
C GLY A 17 10.32 8.39 -13.18
N ASP A 18 11.48 8.17 -13.79
CA ASP A 18 11.93 6.82 -14.17
C ASP A 18 12.09 5.93 -12.91
N SER A 19 12.55 6.53 -11.81
CA SER A 19 12.59 5.93 -10.48
C SER A 19 12.27 6.96 -9.39
N VAL A 20 11.61 6.54 -8.31
CA VAL A 20 11.38 7.36 -7.11
C VAL A 20 11.84 6.56 -5.89
N GLU A 21 12.78 7.10 -5.12
CA GLU A 21 13.32 6.49 -3.90
C GLU A 21 12.96 7.34 -2.68
N THR A 22 12.55 6.70 -1.57
CA THR A 22 12.28 7.38 -0.30
C THR A 22 13.03 6.67 0.83
N ILE A 23 13.99 7.37 1.43
CA ILE A 23 14.81 6.86 2.54
C ILE A 23 14.53 7.71 3.78
N ALA A 24 14.11 7.06 4.87
CA ALA A 24 13.92 7.69 6.18
C ALA A 24 14.75 6.95 7.24
N GLN A 25 15.26 7.68 8.25
CA GLN A 25 16.01 7.07 9.36
C GLN A 25 15.12 6.47 10.45
N SER A 26 13.90 6.99 10.59
CA SER A 26 12.89 6.49 11.52
C SER A 26 11.76 5.86 10.72
N ASP A 27 10.61 6.53 10.62
CA ASP A 27 9.39 5.97 10.04
C ASP A 27 8.96 6.68 8.76
N ILE A 28 8.23 5.96 7.91
CA ILE A 28 7.45 6.51 6.79
C ILE A 28 5.98 6.29 7.10
N ASN A 29 5.26 7.36 7.40
CA ASN A 29 3.83 7.31 7.71
C ASN A 29 3.01 7.70 6.49
N THR A 30 2.12 6.81 6.06
CA THR A 30 1.13 7.08 5.00
C THR A 30 -0.27 6.95 5.59
N GLN A 31 -1.09 7.98 5.40
CA GLN A 31 -2.46 8.01 5.90
C GLN A 31 -3.37 8.50 4.79
N ALA A 32 -4.45 7.76 4.54
CA ALA A 32 -5.48 8.11 3.58
C ALA A 32 -6.85 7.77 4.17
N GLN A 33 -7.88 8.54 3.82
CA GLN A 33 -9.23 8.30 4.33
C GLN A 33 -9.97 7.19 3.59
N ASN A 34 -9.57 6.90 2.34
CA ASN A 34 -10.26 5.94 1.48
C ASN A 34 -9.41 4.69 1.22
N GLN A 35 -8.21 4.87 0.65
CA GLN A 35 -7.39 3.76 0.20
C GLN A 35 -5.91 4.15 0.10
N ILE A 36 -5.02 3.19 0.38
CA ILE A 36 -3.61 3.20 0.01
C ILE A 36 -3.37 2.02 -0.94
N THR A 37 -2.73 2.26 -2.08
CA THR A 37 -2.41 1.21 -3.07
C THR A 37 -0.92 1.26 -3.43
N HIS A 38 -0.24 0.12 -3.28
CA HIS A 38 1.09 -0.14 -3.80
C HIS A 38 0.96 -1.11 -4.99
N GLN A 39 1.42 -0.71 -6.18
CA GLN A 39 1.22 -1.45 -7.43
C GLN A 39 2.52 -1.60 -8.22
N VAL A 40 2.78 -2.80 -8.72
CA VAL A 40 3.82 -3.09 -9.72
C VAL A 40 3.23 -4.01 -10.81
N GLY A 41 3.08 -3.51 -12.04
CA GLY A 41 2.36 -4.25 -13.09
C GLY A 41 0.95 -4.60 -12.62
N ASP A 42 0.62 -5.90 -12.55
CA ASP A 42 -0.66 -6.41 -12.00
C ASP A 42 -0.62 -6.76 -10.50
N THR A 43 0.57 -6.75 -9.87
CA THR A 43 0.74 -7.07 -8.45
C THR A 43 0.37 -5.89 -7.56
N THR A 44 -0.59 -6.07 -6.64
CA THR A 44 -1.08 -5.02 -5.72
C THR A 44 -0.97 -5.39 -4.25
N ILE A 45 -0.78 -4.37 -3.42
CA ILE A 45 -1.18 -4.35 -2.01
C ILE A 45 -2.09 -3.14 -1.83
N THR A 46 -3.32 -3.38 -1.41
CA THR A 46 -4.35 -2.35 -1.24
C THR A 46 -4.90 -2.40 0.16
N ALA A 47 -4.76 -1.32 0.92
CA ALA A 47 -5.37 -1.13 2.22
C ALA A 47 -6.53 -0.15 2.12
N THR A 48 -7.65 -0.50 2.74
CA THR A 48 -8.84 0.34 2.88
C THR A 48 -9.14 0.52 4.38
N SER A 49 -10.27 1.15 4.73
CA SER A 49 -10.66 1.32 6.12
C SER A 49 -11.00 0.00 6.85
N ASP A 50 -11.38 -1.05 6.12
CA ASP A 50 -11.93 -2.28 6.69
C ASP A 50 -11.27 -3.57 6.18
N CYS A 51 -10.45 -3.50 5.13
CA CYS A 51 -9.75 -4.65 4.60
C CYS A 51 -8.36 -4.34 4.01
N VAL A 52 -7.54 -5.39 3.93
CA VAL A 52 -6.29 -5.43 3.16
C VAL A 52 -6.40 -6.50 2.09
N ILE A 53 -6.04 -6.15 0.86
CA ILE A 53 -6.10 -7.02 -0.32
C ILE A 53 -4.71 -7.08 -0.97
N ILE A 54 -4.16 -8.27 -1.15
CA ILE A 54 -2.89 -8.50 -1.85
C ILE A 54 -3.18 -9.35 -3.10
N LYS A 55 -2.76 -8.89 -4.27
CA LYS A 55 -2.87 -9.65 -5.53
C LYS A 55 -1.49 -9.84 -6.12
N ALA A 56 -1.11 -11.08 -6.42
CA ALA A 56 0.17 -11.39 -7.04
C ALA A 56 0.10 -12.76 -7.73
N GLY A 57 0.64 -12.87 -8.95
CA GLY A 57 0.80 -14.17 -9.62
C GLY A 57 -0.49 -15.00 -9.79
N GLY A 58 -1.64 -14.33 -9.92
CA GLY A 58 -2.96 -14.99 -10.00
C GLY A 58 -3.59 -15.37 -8.66
N VAL A 59 -2.94 -15.08 -7.53
CA VAL A 59 -3.45 -15.29 -6.17
C VAL A 59 -4.02 -13.98 -5.62
N GLU A 60 -5.12 -14.06 -4.86
CA GLU A 60 -5.69 -12.97 -4.09
C GLU A 60 -5.76 -13.36 -2.61
N VAL A 61 -5.19 -12.54 -1.74
CA VAL A 61 -5.30 -12.65 -0.27
C VAL A 61 -6.12 -11.48 0.24
N VAL A 62 -7.13 -11.75 1.05
CA VAL A 62 -7.99 -10.73 1.68
C VAL A 62 -7.97 -10.93 3.19
N ILE A 63 -7.71 -9.86 3.93
CA ILE A 63 -7.85 -9.80 5.39
C ILE A 63 -8.93 -8.77 5.69
N ASP A 64 -10.01 -9.19 6.35
CA ASP A 64 -11.11 -8.33 6.75
C ASP A 64 -11.70 -8.78 8.11
N SER A 65 -12.84 -8.22 8.49
CA SER A 65 -13.54 -8.58 9.73
C SER A 65 -14.00 -10.05 9.82
N LYS A 66 -13.99 -10.79 8.71
CA LYS A 66 -14.33 -12.23 8.64
C LYS A 66 -13.08 -13.12 8.73
N GLY A 67 -11.89 -12.54 8.72
CA GLY A 67 -10.61 -13.25 8.85
C GLY A 67 -9.76 -13.16 7.59
N LEU A 68 -8.97 -14.21 7.34
CA LEU A 68 -8.03 -14.30 6.22
C LEU A 68 -8.57 -15.28 5.16
N VAL A 69 -8.67 -14.83 3.91
CA VAL A 69 -9.11 -15.64 2.77
C VAL A 69 -8.03 -15.62 1.70
N VAL A 70 -7.67 -16.79 1.16
CA VAL A 70 -6.78 -16.95 0.02
C VAL A 70 -7.53 -17.58 -1.14
N LYS A 71 -7.47 -16.96 -2.32
CA LYS A 71 -8.11 -17.43 -3.56
C LYS A 71 -7.04 -17.72 -4.61
N GLY A 72 -7.17 -18.86 -5.29
CA GLY A 72 -6.27 -19.25 -6.39
C GLY A 72 -4.88 -19.75 -5.95
N GLY A 73 -4.58 -19.74 -4.65
CA GLY A 73 -3.31 -20.21 -4.09
C GLY A 73 -3.49 -21.25 -2.99
N GLU A 74 -2.37 -21.82 -2.54
CA GLU A 74 -2.30 -22.76 -1.41
C GLU A 74 -2.00 -22.00 -0.10
N VAL A 75 -2.60 -22.43 1.01
CA VAL A 75 -2.23 -21.97 2.36
C VAL A 75 -1.41 -23.05 3.03
N LYS A 76 -0.15 -22.74 3.36
CA LYS A 76 0.74 -23.61 4.14
C LYS A 76 0.96 -23.01 5.52
N SER A 77 0.89 -23.82 6.56
CA SER A 77 1.28 -23.46 7.93
C SER A 77 2.56 -24.22 8.29
N GLU A 78 3.53 -23.51 8.86
CA GLU A 78 4.75 -24.10 9.46
C GLU A 78 4.57 -24.32 10.96
#